data_AF-A0A937QRG7-F1
#
_entry.id   AF-A0A937QRG7-F1
#
_cell.length_a   1.000
_cell.length_b   1.000
_cell.length_c   1.000
_cell.angle_alpha   90.00
_cell.angle_beta   90.00
_cell.angle_gamma   90.00
#
_symmetry.space_group_name_H-M   'P 1'
#
loop_
_entity.id
_entity.type
_entity.pdbx_description
1 polymer ?
#
loop_
_entity_poly.entity_id
_entity_poly.type
_entity_poly.pdbx_seq_one_letter_code
_entity_poly.pdbx_strand_id
1 'polypeptide(L)'
;MIVLSENARRSLDDYLRQARAYLRGSKSVDAGEIEQNITEHIENEFEGASEPVSCDELEAVLEKLGDPQQWVPEDELPWWRQIILRVRSGPEDWRLAYVSFGLFVAALAIAPTTPVFLALILASFLASRAAISEAADTKELRAQKWLLYPSLIGVYGFLLLALLTWPLVLMPLGEIYEDRLTRFPGDLRYWVTVISANVAVLGAWWCVLAAVLLKPRKVARVLFGPFAHAFKPKWAFWLLAIGSGVMALSAGVCIMYYRYSA
;
A
#
# COMPACT_ATOMS: atom_id res chain seq x y z
N MET A 1 9.64 -41.87 -11.44
CA MET A 1 8.63 -41.10 -10.70
C MET A 1 9.21 -40.82 -9.33
N ILE A 2 9.74 -39.61 -9.16
CA ILE A 2 10.45 -39.18 -7.96
C ILE A 2 9.51 -39.08 -6.75
N VAL A 3 9.96 -39.52 -5.58
CA VAL A 3 9.20 -39.33 -4.33
C VAL A 3 9.55 -37.98 -3.72
N LEU A 4 8.64 -37.01 -3.86
CA LEU A 4 8.76 -35.70 -3.22
C LEU A 4 8.28 -35.77 -1.76
N SER A 5 8.94 -35.02 -0.88
CA SER A 5 8.36 -34.72 0.43
C SER A 5 7.04 -33.94 0.29
N GLU A 6 6.14 -34.03 1.27
CA GLU A 6 4.83 -33.37 1.23
C GLU A 6 4.94 -31.85 1.03
N ASN A 7 5.94 -31.21 1.63
CA ASN A 7 6.19 -29.78 1.46
C ASN A 7 6.71 -29.46 0.04
N ALA A 8 7.66 -30.26 -0.48
CA ALA A 8 8.18 -30.10 -1.84
C ALA A 8 7.05 -30.26 -2.87
N ARG A 9 6.18 -31.25 -2.70
CA ARG A 9 5.00 -31.45 -3.55
C ARG A 9 4.09 -30.23 -3.57
N ARG A 10 3.78 -29.64 -2.42
CA ARG A 10 2.97 -28.41 -2.35
C ARG A 10 3.64 -27.23 -3.03
N SER A 11 4.97 -27.08 -2.89
CA SER A 11 5.73 -26.02 -3.57
C SER A 11 5.67 -26.19 -5.10
N LEU A 12 5.85 -27.42 -5.59
CA LEU A 12 5.70 -27.74 -7.02
C LEU A 12 4.29 -27.47 -7.52
N ASP A 13 3.26 -27.94 -6.81
CA ASP A 13 1.86 -27.73 -7.17
C ASP A 13 1.52 -26.23 -7.22
N ASP A 14 2.05 -25.45 -6.28
CA ASP A 14 1.89 -24.00 -6.24
C ASP A 14 2.59 -23.31 -7.42
N TYR A 15 3.78 -23.76 -7.81
CA TYR A 15 4.53 -23.27 -8.97
C TYR A 15 3.78 -23.59 -10.28
N LEU A 16 3.37 -24.84 -10.48
CA LEU A 16 2.62 -25.27 -11.67
C LEU A 16 1.27 -24.56 -11.78
N ARG A 17 0.56 -24.36 -10.66
CA ARG A 17 -0.67 -23.58 -10.63
C ARG A 17 -0.44 -22.14 -11.08
N GLN A 18 0.67 -21.50 -10.68
CA GLN A 18 1.03 -20.15 -11.13
C GLN A 18 1.36 -20.14 -12.63
N ALA A 19 2.16 -21.09 -13.11
CA ALA A 19 2.48 -21.24 -14.53
C ALA A 19 1.21 -21.37 -15.39
N ARG A 20 0.29 -22.27 -15.01
CA ARG A 20 -1.02 -22.42 -15.68
C ARG A 20 -1.84 -21.13 -15.66
N ALA A 21 -1.83 -20.39 -14.56
CA ALA A 21 -2.57 -19.13 -14.46
C ALA A 21 -2.05 -18.07 -15.44
N TYR A 22 -0.73 -18.00 -15.64
CA TYR A 22 -0.12 -17.10 -16.62
C TYR A 22 -0.33 -17.56 -18.07
N LEU A 23 -0.23 -18.87 -18.32
CA LEU A 23 -0.39 -19.45 -19.66
C LEU A 23 -1.85 -19.50 -20.13
N ARG A 24 -2.84 -19.38 -19.24
CA ARG A 24 -4.28 -19.43 -19.60
C ARG A 24 -4.71 -18.41 -20.66
N GLY A 25 -3.97 -17.29 -20.78
CA GLY A 25 -4.22 -16.25 -21.78
C GLY A 25 -3.38 -16.38 -23.06
N SER A 26 -2.41 -17.29 -23.09
CA SER A 26 -1.50 -17.49 -24.21
C SER A 26 -2.17 -18.28 -25.33
N LYS A 27 -1.97 -17.85 -26.58
CA LYS A 27 -2.51 -18.53 -27.77
C LYS A 27 -1.47 -19.41 -28.46
N SER A 28 -0.20 -19.07 -28.32
CA SER A 28 0.93 -19.77 -28.96
C SER A 28 1.56 -20.85 -28.09
N VAL A 29 1.38 -20.80 -26.76
CA VAL A 29 2.00 -21.75 -25.83
C VAL A 29 0.93 -22.63 -25.18
N ASP A 30 1.05 -23.95 -25.39
CA ASP A 30 0.21 -24.91 -24.69
C ASP A 30 0.68 -25.08 -23.23
N ALA A 31 -0.24 -24.83 -22.29
CA ALA A 31 0.05 -24.98 -20.87
C ALA A 31 0.39 -26.42 -20.48
N GLY A 32 -0.18 -27.41 -21.18
CA GLY A 32 0.10 -28.83 -20.93
C GLY A 32 1.54 -29.20 -21.30
N GLU A 33 2.03 -28.70 -22.44
CA GLU A 33 3.40 -28.92 -22.91
C GLU A 33 4.43 -28.31 -21.95
N ILE A 34 4.21 -27.07 -21.47
CA ILE A 34 5.10 -26.43 -20.51
C ILE A 34 5.10 -27.17 -19.16
N GLU A 35 3.93 -27.58 -18.67
CA GLU A 35 3.84 -28.37 -17.42
C GLU A 35 4.57 -29.71 -17.53
N GLN A 36 4.42 -30.39 -18.68
CA GLN A 36 5.15 -31.61 -18.97
C GLN A 36 6.67 -31.37 -19.01
N ASN A 37 7.13 -30.34 -19.72
CA ASN A 37 8.55 -29.99 -19.82
C ASN A 37 9.16 -29.62 -18.46
N ILE A 38 8.43 -28.88 -17.62
CA ILE A 38 8.87 -28.56 -16.24
C ILE A 38 9.00 -29.83 -15.42
N THR A 39 8.00 -30.72 -15.50
CA THR A 39 8.00 -31.98 -14.74
C THR A 39 9.14 -32.88 -15.19
N GLU A 40 9.36 -33.02 -16.49
CA GLU A 40 10.45 -33.80 -17.07
C GLU A 40 11.82 -33.23 -16.70
N HIS A 41 11.99 -31.90 -16.72
CA HIS A 41 13.23 -31.26 -16.27
C HIS A 41 13.52 -31.55 -14.78
N ILE A 42 12.51 -31.48 -13.92
CA ILE A 42 12.65 -31.78 -12.50
C ILE A 42 12.98 -33.27 -12.29
N GLU A 43 12.30 -34.18 -13.00
CA GLU A 43 12.61 -35.62 -12.94
C GLU A 43 14.05 -35.92 -13.37
N ASN A 44 14.54 -35.23 -14.41
CA ASN A 44 15.91 -35.37 -14.89
C ASN A 44 16.96 -34.80 -13.91
N GLU A 45 16.71 -33.63 -13.32
CA GLU A 45 17.62 -33.03 -12.32
C GLU A 45 17.73 -33.88 -11.04
N PHE A 46 16.69 -34.66 -10.71
CA PHE A 46 16.66 -35.53 -9.54
C PHE A 46 16.92 -37.01 -9.85
N GLU A 47 17.35 -37.36 -11.07
CA GLU A 47 17.69 -38.73 -11.41
C GLU A 47 18.88 -39.23 -10.56
N GLY A 48 18.63 -40.19 -9.68
CA GLY A 48 19.63 -40.72 -8.75
C GLY A 48 19.82 -39.93 -7.45
N ALA A 49 19.00 -38.90 -7.20
CA ALA A 49 18.97 -38.22 -5.91
C ALA A 49 18.40 -39.12 -4.80
N SER A 50 18.76 -38.84 -3.55
CA SER A 50 18.22 -39.59 -2.40
C SER A 50 16.74 -39.26 -2.19
N GLU A 51 15.89 -40.27 -2.22
CA GLU A 51 14.46 -40.13 -1.95
C GLU A 51 14.16 -40.23 -0.45
N PRO A 52 13.21 -39.43 0.09
CA PRO A 52 12.41 -38.42 -0.59
C PRO A 52 13.13 -37.07 -0.76
N VAL A 53 12.88 -36.39 -1.90
CA VAL A 53 13.49 -35.08 -2.21
C VAL A 53 12.97 -34.00 -1.26
N SER A 54 13.90 -33.21 -0.71
CA SER A 54 13.60 -32.15 0.24
C SER A 54 13.03 -30.89 -0.45
N CYS A 55 12.37 -30.03 0.34
CA CYS A 55 11.82 -28.77 -0.16
C CYS A 55 12.92 -27.82 -0.67
N ASP A 56 14.05 -27.76 0.06
CA ASP A 56 15.16 -26.86 -0.25
C ASP A 56 15.85 -27.24 -1.57
N GLU A 57 16.01 -28.54 -1.83
CA GLU A 57 16.57 -29.04 -3.11
C GLU A 57 15.64 -28.72 -4.28
N LEU A 58 14.34 -28.93 -4.12
CA LEU A 58 13.36 -28.58 -5.15
C LEU A 58 13.34 -27.06 -5.40
N GLU A 59 13.34 -26.23 -4.35
CA GLU A 59 13.37 -24.78 -4.48
C GLU A 59 14.60 -24.30 -5.25
N ALA A 60 15.78 -24.92 -5.04
CA ALA A 60 16.97 -24.60 -5.81
C ALA A 60 16.81 -24.92 -7.32
N VAL A 61 16.13 -26.02 -7.67
CA VAL A 61 15.82 -26.36 -9.07
C VAL A 61 14.77 -25.39 -9.65
N LEU A 62 13.74 -25.06 -8.89
CA LEU A 62 12.72 -24.07 -9.30
C LEU A 62 13.34 -22.67 -9.49
N GLU A 63 14.33 -22.30 -8.68
CA GLU A 63 15.08 -21.05 -8.85
C GLU A 63 15.89 -21.03 -10.15
N LYS A 64 16.51 -22.16 -10.53
CA LYS A 64 17.18 -22.30 -11.84
C LYS A 64 16.18 -22.21 -13.00
N LEU A 65 14.99 -22.80 -12.84
CA LEU A 65 13.93 -22.73 -13.83
C LEU A 65 13.45 -21.30 -14.03
N GLY A 66 13.45 -20.45 -13.00
CA GLY A 66 13.08 -19.03 -13.03
C GLY A 66 11.60 -18.74 -12.76
N ASP A 67 11.17 -17.49 -12.89
CA ASP A 67 9.78 -17.07 -12.62
C ASP A 67 8.82 -17.65 -13.67
N PRO A 68 7.69 -18.27 -13.28
CA PRO A 68 6.68 -18.78 -14.20
C PRO A 68 6.20 -17.80 -15.28
N GLN A 69 6.36 -16.49 -15.07
CA GLN A 69 5.99 -15.46 -16.03
C GLN A 69 6.85 -15.41 -17.29
N GLN A 70 8.10 -15.90 -17.23
CA GLN A 70 9.02 -15.83 -18.37
C GLN A 70 8.63 -16.78 -19.52
N TRP A 71 7.76 -17.75 -19.26
CA TRP A 71 7.29 -18.73 -20.25
C TRP A 71 6.20 -18.14 -21.19
N VAL A 72 5.70 -16.94 -20.90
CA VAL A 72 4.71 -16.27 -21.76
C VAL A 72 5.45 -15.36 -22.76
N PRO A 73 5.25 -15.54 -24.08
CA PRO A 73 5.85 -14.68 -25.10
C PRO A 73 5.44 -13.21 -24.90
N GLU A 74 6.38 -12.28 -25.11
CA GLU A 74 6.15 -10.85 -24.85
C GLU A 74 5.01 -10.26 -25.72
N ASP A 75 4.83 -10.78 -26.93
CA ASP A 75 3.81 -10.35 -27.89
C ASP A 75 2.38 -10.71 -27.47
N GLU A 76 2.22 -11.70 -26.59
CA GLU A 76 0.92 -12.13 -26.07
C GLU A 76 0.57 -11.50 -24.73
N LEU A 77 1.52 -10.82 -24.09
CA LEU A 77 1.24 -10.06 -22.90
C LEU A 77 0.30 -8.89 -23.20
N PRO A 78 -0.62 -8.54 -22.28
CA PRO A 78 -1.43 -7.34 -22.41
C PRO A 78 -0.56 -6.11 -22.70
N TRP A 79 -1.02 -5.21 -23.58
CA TRP A 79 -0.26 -4.02 -24.01
C TRP A 79 0.32 -3.20 -22.85
N TRP A 80 -0.38 -3.13 -21.71
CA TRP A 80 0.10 -2.43 -20.52
C TRP A 80 1.31 -3.12 -19.88
N ARG A 81 1.36 -4.46 -19.89
CA ARG A 81 2.53 -5.24 -19.45
C ARG A 81 3.69 -5.08 -20.40
N GLN A 82 3.43 -5.08 -21.71
CA GLN A 82 4.46 -4.80 -22.71
C GLN A 82 5.10 -3.42 -22.50
N ILE A 83 4.29 -2.40 -22.17
CA ILE A 83 4.81 -1.07 -21.81
C ILE A 83 5.67 -1.16 -20.55
N ILE A 84 5.22 -1.85 -19.50
CA ILE A 84 6.01 -2.01 -18.27
C ILE A 84 7.34 -2.72 -18.56
N LEU A 85 7.31 -3.82 -19.31
CA LEU A 85 8.50 -4.58 -19.69
C LEU A 85 9.44 -3.74 -20.55
N ARG A 86 8.93 -2.96 -21.52
CA ARG A 86 9.74 -2.06 -22.35
C ARG A 86 10.32 -0.88 -21.56
N VAL A 87 9.60 -0.39 -20.56
CA VAL A 87 10.12 0.60 -19.62
C VAL A 87 11.19 -0.02 -18.71
N ARG A 88 11.09 -1.32 -18.41
CA ARG A 88 11.99 -2.10 -17.56
C ARG A 88 13.25 -2.61 -18.27
N SER A 89 13.18 -3.06 -19.52
CA SER A 89 14.30 -3.67 -20.27
C SER A 89 15.27 -2.67 -20.88
N GLY A 90 15.24 -1.42 -20.44
CA GLY A 90 16.19 -0.40 -20.87
C GLY A 90 17.53 -0.52 -20.13
N PRO A 91 18.65 -0.10 -20.73
CA PRO A 91 19.98 -0.10 -20.09
C PRO A 91 20.11 0.88 -18.91
N GLU A 92 19.01 1.51 -18.47
CA GLU A 92 18.98 2.49 -17.39
C GLU A 92 17.86 2.13 -16.40
N ASP A 93 18.22 1.61 -15.23
CA ASP A 93 17.30 1.25 -14.13
C ASP A 93 16.50 2.44 -13.55
N TRP A 94 16.69 3.64 -14.08
CA TRP A 94 16.14 4.89 -13.53
C TRP A 94 14.86 5.35 -14.24
N ARG A 95 14.46 4.70 -15.34
CA ARG A 95 13.30 5.11 -16.15
C ARG A 95 12.01 5.19 -15.33
N LEU A 96 11.73 4.19 -14.50
CA LEU A 96 10.55 4.19 -13.63
C LEU A 96 10.56 5.34 -12.62
N ALA A 97 11.74 5.67 -12.07
CA ALA A 97 11.90 6.78 -11.15
C ALA A 97 11.63 8.13 -11.85
N TYR A 98 12.14 8.34 -13.06
CA TYR A 98 11.85 9.53 -13.86
C TYR A 98 10.40 9.62 -14.29
N VAL A 99 9.79 8.52 -14.74
CA VAL A 99 8.37 8.49 -15.11
C VAL A 99 7.50 8.82 -13.91
N SER A 100 7.77 8.20 -12.76
CA SER A 100 7.02 8.49 -11.53
C SER A 100 7.14 9.95 -11.13
N PHE A 101 8.36 10.51 -11.11
CA PHE A 101 8.57 11.90 -10.74
C PHE A 101 7.96 12.86 -11.76
N GLY A 102 8.11 12.59 -13.05
CA GLY A 102 7.52 13.36 -14.14
C GLY A 102 6.00 13.39 -14.08
N LEU A 103 5.35 12.25 -13.81
CA LEU A 103 3.90 12.17 -13.58
C LEU A 103 3.47 13.01 -12.37
N PHE A 104 4.25 13.00 -11.29
CA PHE A 104 3.96 13.81 -10.10
C PHE A 104 4.04 15.32 -10.40
N VAL A 105 5.12 15.76 -11.04
CA VAL A 105 5.31 17.17 -11.42
C VAL A 105 4.23 17.63 -12.40
N ALA A 106 3.91 16.80 -13.40
CA ALA A 106 2.84 17.08 -14.35
C ALA A 106 1.49 17.21 -13.65
N ALA A 107 1.19 16.33 -12.69
CA ALA A 107 -0.03 16.41 -11.89
C ALA A 107 -0.11 17.73 -11.12
N LEU A 108 0.97 18.15 -10.46
CA LEU A 108 1.01 19.43 -9.72
C LEU A 108 0.81 20.64 -10.64
N ALA A 109 1.39 20.61 -11.85
CA ALA A 109 1.25 21.70 -12.82
C ALA A 109 -0.20 21.88 -13.32
N ILE A 110 -0.97 20.79 -13.44
CA ILE A 110 -2.37 20.80 -13.91
C ILE A 110 -3.41 20.72 -12.78
N ALA A 111 -2.97 20.63 -11.52
CA ALA A 111 -3.84 20.49 -10.35
C ALA A 111 -4.96 21.55 -10.26
N PRO A 112 -4.71 22.85 -10.50
CA PRO A 112 -5.77 23.86 -10.42
C PRO A 112 -6.70 23.86 -11.64
N THR A 113 -6.36 23.19 -12.74
CA THR A 113 -7.07 23.34 -14.02
C THR A 113 -7.99 22.16 -14.35
N THR A 114 -7.62 20.92 -14.00
CA THR A 114 -8.37 19.74 -14.45
C THR A 114 -8.36 18.60 -13.44
N PRO A 115 -9.47 17.87 -13.21
CA PRO A 115 -9.52 16.75 -12.26
C PRO A 115 -8.60 15.57 -12.66
N VAL A 116 -8.06 15.58 -13.88
CA VAL A 116 -7.09 14.61 -14.40
C VAL A 116 -5.83 14.55 -13.52
N PHE A 117 -5.51 15.61 -12.77
CA PHE A 117 -4.38 15.60 -11.84
C PHE A 117 -4.46 14.45 -10.82
N LEU A 118 -5.66 14.07 -10.37
CA LEU A 118 -5.84 12.97 -9.41
C LEU A 118 -5.41 11.62 -10.01
N ALA A 119 -5.76 11.38 -11.27
CA ALA A 119 -5.34 10.17 -11.98
C ALA A 119 -3.82 10.13 -12.16
N LEU A 120 -3.19 11.28 -12.44
CA LEU A 120 -1.73 11.38 -12.56
C LEU A 120 -1.00 11.19 -11.22
N ILE A 121 -1.54 11.75 -10.12
CA ILE A 121 -1.01 11.50 -8.76
C ILE A 121 -1.08 10.00 -8.45
N LEU A 122 -2.21 9.36 -8.73
CA LEU A 122 -2.37 7.92 -8.48
C LEU A 122 -1.41 7.09 -9.34
N ALA A 123 -1.30 7.41 -10.63
CA ALA A 123 -0.37 6.74 -11.54
C ALA A 123 1.09 6.91 -11.07
N SER A 124 1.48 8.11 -10.65
CA SER A 124 2.80 8.40 -10.08
C SER A 124 3.05 7.58 -8.80
N PHE A 125 2.08 7.52 -7.90
CA PHE A 125 2.17 6.72 -6.67
C PHE A 125 2.34 5.22 -6.97
N LEU A 126 1.54 4.67 -7.89
CA LEU A 126 1.63 3.27 -8.28
C LEU A 126 2.97 2.95 -8.93
N ALA A 127 3.46 3.82 -9.83
CA ALA A 127 4.78 3.68 -10.45
C ALA A 127 5.90 3.70 -9.40
N SER A 128 5.83 4.61 -8.42
CA SER A 128 6.79 4.64 -7.31
C SER A 128 6.73 3.40 -6.42
N ARG A 129 5.53 2.87 -6.15
CA ARG A 129 5.37 1.63 -5.37
C ARG A 129 5.95 0.44 -6.11
N ALA A 130 5.70 0.33 -7.42
CA ALA A 130 6.25 -0.73 -8.26
C ALA A 130 7.78 -0.67 -8.29
N ALA A 131 8.37 0.51 -8.49
CA ALA A 131 9.81 0.69 -8.49
C ALA A 131 10.46 0.29 -7.14
N ILE A 132 9.81 0.60 -6.01
CA ILE A 132 10.32 0.19 -4.69
C ILE A 132 10.15 -1.31 -4.44
N SER A 133 9.08 -1.95 -4.93
CA SER A 133 8.89 -3.39 -4.74
C SER A 133 9.87 -4.23 -5.56
N GLU A 134 10.33 -3.71 -6.70
CA GLU A 134 11.27 -4.43 -7.58
C GLU A 134 12.73 -4.27 -7.13
N ALA A 135 13.07 -3.19 -6.44
CA ALA A 135 14.42 -2.98 -5.94
C ALA A 135 14.71 -3.94 -4.76
N ALA A 136 15.19 -5.13 -5.11
CA ALA A 136 15.52 -6.22 -4.17
C ALA A 136 16.52 -5.77 -3.09
N ASP A 137 17.39 -4.79 -3.38
CA ASP A 137 18.35 -4.26 -2.44
C ASP A 137 18.23 -2.73 -2.23
N THR A 138 17.80 -2.33 -1.03
CA THR A 138 17.61 -0.92 -0.65
C THR A 138 18.87 -0.05 -0.71
N LYS A 139 20.05 -0.66 -0.86
CA LYS A 139 21.34 0.02 -1.00
C LYS A 139 21.57 0.61 -2.39
N GLU A 140 21.05 -0.02 -3.45
CA GLU A 140 21.23 0.45 -4.83
C GLU A 140 20.35 1.67 -5.16
N LEU A 141 19.24 1.82 -4.44
CA LEU A 141 18.26 2.90 -4.64
C LEU A 141 18.73 4.32 -4.24
N ARG A 142 20.00 4.55 -3.87
CA ARG A 142 20.39 5.74 -3.09
C ARG A 142 19.98 7.08 -3.72
N ALA A 143 20.28 7.30 -5.00
CA ALA A 143 19.87 8.52 -5.71
C ALA A 143 18.40 8.46 -6.15
N GLN A 144 17.92 7.29 -6.56
CA GLN A 144 16.54 7.08 -7.04
C GLN A 144 15.48 7.40 -5.97
N LYS A 145 15.80 7.23 -4.68
CA LYS A 145 14.91 7.61 -3.57
C LYS A 145 14.41 9.05 -3.69
N TRP A 146 15.24 9.98 -4.14
CA TRP A 146 14.85 11.40 -4.28
C TRP A 146 13.79 11.63 -5.35
N LEU A 147 13.72 10.77 -6.37
CA LEU A 147 12.72 10.84 -7.44
C LEU A 147 11.43 10.11 -7.06
N LEU A 148 11.55 9.00 -6.33
CA LEU A 148 10.41 8.15 -5.94
C LEU A 148 9.66 8.68 -4.70
N TYR A 149 10.37 9.25 -3.73
CA TYR A 149 9.77 9.60 -2.44
C TYR A 149 8.79 10.76 -2.50
N PRO A 150 8.96 11.81 -3.33
CA PRO A 150 8.01 12.92 -3.38
C PRO A 150 6.57 12.49 -3.68
N SER A 151 6.36 11.58 -4.63
CA SER A 151 5.03 11.07 -4.97
C SER A 151 4.42 10.27 -3.80
N LEU A 152 5.22 9.41 -3.16
CA LEU A 152 4.81 8.61 -2.02
C LEU A 152 4.49 9.48 -0.81
N ILE A 153 5.34 10.47 -0.51
CA ILE A 153 5.12 11.43 0.58
C ILE A 153 3.86 12.25 0.30
N GLY A 154 3.64 12.69 -0.94
CA GLY A 154 2.43 13.42 -1.32
C GLY A 154 1.16 12.62 -1.02
N VAL A 155 1.09 11.37 -1.52
CA VAL A 155 -0.10 10.52 -1.31
C VAL A 155 -0.24 10.05 0.12
N TYR A 156 0.82 9.51 0.74
CA TYR A 156 0.73 9.05 2.13
C TYR A 156 0.54 10.20 3.11
N GLY A 157 1.14 11.36 2.86
CA GLY A 157 0.93 12.56 3.66
C GLY A 157 -0.51 13.03 3.59
N PHE A 158 -1.10 13.04 2.39
CA PHE A 158 -2.52 13.34 2.20
C PHE A 158 -3.42 12.31 2.90
N LEU A 159 -3.17 11.01 2.71
CA LEU A 159 -3.93 9.94 3.37
C LEU A 159 -3.81 10.01 4.89
N LEU A 160 -2.63 10.30 5.41
CA LEU A 160 -2.40 10.47 6.85
C LEU A 160 -3.16 11.69 7.37
N LEU A 161 -3.09 12.82 6.66
CA LEU A 161 -3.84 14.03 7.03
C LEU A 161 -5.34 13.74 7.03
N ALA A 162 -5.86 13.16 5.95
CA ALA A 162 -7.25 12.75 5.83
C ALA A 162 -7.65 11.79 6.94
N LEU A 163 -6.81 10.80 7.28
CA LEU A 163 -7.07 9.88 8.39
C LEU A 163 -7.10 10.60 9.73
N LEU A 164 -6.20 11.56 9.97
CA LEU A 164 -6.14 12.32 11.22
C LEU A 164 -7.29 13.31 11.36
N THR A 165 -7.78 13.89 10.25
CA THR A 165 -8.80 14.95 10.25
C THR A 165 -10.17 14.48 9.79
N TRP A 166 -10.35 13.21 9.41
CA TRP A 166 -11.61 12.66 8.90
C TRP A 166 -12.85 13.02 9.73
N PRO A 167 -12.83 12.97 11.08
CA PRO A 167 -14.00 13.35 11.88
C PRO A 167 -14.47 14.79 11.64
N LEU A 168 -13.57 15.71 11.27
CA LEU A 168 -13.92 17.11 10.98
C LEU A 168 -14.74 17.23 9.70
N VAL A 169 -14.61 16.30 8.76
CA VAL A 169 -15.42 16.26 7.53
C VAL A 169 -16.89 15.96 7.85
N LEU A 170 -17.18 15.41 9.04
CA LEU A 170 -18.55 15.17 9.50
C LEU A 170 -19.21 16.41 10.12
N MET A 171 -18.48 17.51 10.34
CA MET A 171 -19.05 18.75 10.89
C MET A 171 -20.26 19.27 10.10
N PRO A 172 -20.23 19.38 8.76
CA PRO A 172 -21.36 19.90 8.01
C PRO A 172 -22.60 18.98 8.09
N LEU A 173 -22.42 17.69 8.36
CA LEU A 173 -23.55 16.78 8.60
C LEU A 173 -24.24 17.14 9.93
N GLY A 174 -23.49 17.55 10.94
CA GLY A 174 -24.04 18.06 12.20
C GLY A 174 -24.92 19.28 11.96
N GLU A 175 -24.45 20.24 11.17
CA GLU A 175 -25.21 21.45 10.82
C GLU A 175 -26.52 21.12 10.10
N ILE A 176 -26.51 20.15 9.15
CA ILE A 176 -27.74 19.70 8.45
C ILE A 176 -28.75 19.06 9.42
N TYR A 177 -28.28 18.32 10.43
CA TYR A 177 -29.15 17.77 11.46
C TYR A 177 -29.71 18.86 12.38
N GLU A 178 -28.93 19.90 12.64
CA GLU A 178 -29.25 20.96 13.57
C GLU A 178 -30.18 22.03 12.99
N ASP A 179 -30.05 22.33 11.69
CA ASP A 179 -31.01 23.15 10.93
C ASP A 179 -32.43 22.57 10.99
N ARG A 180 -32.56 21.24 11.19
CA ARG A 180 -33.86 20.58 11.43
C ARG A 180 -34.34 20.68 12.88
N LEU A 181 -33.46 20.92 13.85
CA LEU A 181 -33.76 20.80 15.27
C LEU A 181 -33.92 22.16 15.98
N THR A 182 -33.20 23.24 15.62
CA THR A 182 -33.32 24.54 16.31
C THR A 182 -32.82 25.77 15.52
N ARG A 183 -33.60 26.87 15.56
CA ARG A 183 -33.23 28.23 15.07
C ARG A 183 -32.46 29.03 16.13
N PHE A 184 -31.17 28.78 16.35
CA PHE A 184 -30.32 29.74 17.09
C PHE A 184 -28.99 30.07 16.40
N PRO A 185 -29.01 30.53 15.14
CA PRO A 185 -27.82 31.07 14.50
C PRO A 185 -27.44 32.40 15.18
N GLY A 186 -26.45 32.39 16.08
CA GLY A 186 -25.86 33.61 16.64
C GLY A 186 -25.45 33.57 18.11
N ASP A 187 -25.78 32.51 18.86
CA ASP A 187 -25.36 32.42 20.26
C ASP A 187 -23.88 32.01 20.36
N LEU A 188 -23.06 32.80 21.07
CA LEU A 188 -21.68 32.42 21.36
C LEU A 188 -21.61 31.07 22.10
N ARG A 189 -22.62 30.77 22.92
CA ARG A 189 -22.69 29.51 23.67
C ARG A 189 -22.77 28.30 22.76
N TYR A 190 -23.53 28.45 21.67
CA TYR A 190 -23.66 27.43 20.64
C TYR A 190 -22.31 27.11 20.01
N TRP A 191 -21.60 28.13 19.50
CA TRP A 191 -20.31 27.93 18.83
C TRP A 191 -19.25 27.34 19.74
N VAL A 192 -19.17 27.79 21.00
CA VAL A 192 -18.23 27.21 21.99
C VAL A 192 -18.53 25.73 22.20
N THR A 193 -19.81 25.36 22.30
CA THR A 193 -20.23 23.97 22.51
C THR A 193 -19.93 23.09 21.30
N VAL A 194 -20.27 23.56 20.09
CA VAL A 194 -20.03 22.82 18.84
C VAL A 194 -18.53 22.64 18.59
N ILE A 195 -17.73 23.70 18.70
CA ILE A 195 -16.28 23.61 18.52
C ILE A 195 -15.68 22.66 19.56
N SER A 196 -16.09 22.77 20.82
CA SER A 196 -15.59 21.88 21.88
C SER A 196 -15.99 20.43 21.61
N ALA A 197 -17.25 20.15 21.28
CA ALA A 197 -17.69 18.80 20.96
C ALA A 197 -16.87 18.19 19.81
N ASN A 198 -16.62 18.96 18.74
CA ASN A 198 -15.83 18.49 17.60
C ASN A 198 -14.35 18.24 17.95
N VAL A 199 -13.74 19.13 18.72
CA VAL A 199 -12.35 18.95 19.18
C VAL A 199 -12.25 17.73 20.09
N ALA A 200 -13.24 17.49 20.96
CA ALA A 200 -13.31 16.29 21.79
C ALA A 200 -13.48 15.01 20.95
N VAL A 201 -14.34 15.02 19.92
CA VAL A 201 -14.51 13.91 18.97
C VAL A 201 -13.21 13.63 18.20
N LEU A 202 -12.51 14.67 17.75
CA LEU A 202 -11.20 14.54 17.10
C LEU A 202 -10.17 13.91 18.05
N GLY A 203 -10.12 14.36 19.30
CA GLY A 203 -9.25 13.78 20.33
C GLY A 203 -9.57 12.31 20.60
N ALA A 204 -10.85 11.96 20.71
CA ALA A 204 -11.31 10.58 20.86
C ALA A 204 -10.93 9.70 19.66
N TRP A 205 -11.07 10.23 18.44
CA TRP A 205 -10.64 9.56 17.21
C TRP A 205 -9.13 9.27 17.21
N TRP A 206 -8.29 10.22 17.63
CA TRP A 206 -6.86 9.99 17.75
C TRP A 206 -6.52 8.91 18.79
N CYS A 207 -7.28 8.81 19.88
CA CYS A 207 -7.15 7.70 20.82
C CYS A 207 -7.49 6.34 20.18
N VAL A 208 -8.56 6.28 19.35
CA VAL A 208 -8.91 5.07 18.58
C VAL A 208 -7.79 4.70 17.61
N LEU A 209 -7.29 5.66 16.83
CA LEU A 209 -6.16 5.43 15.92
C LEU A 209 -4.93 4.93 16.67
N ALA A 210 -4.61 5.54 17.81
CA ALA A 210 -3.49 5.10 18.64
C ALA A 210 -3.68 3.64 19.13
N ALA A 211 -4.88 3.28 19.58
CA ALA A 211 -5.19 1.90 19.99
C ALA A 211 -5.06 0.90 18.82
N VAL A 212 -5.50 1.28 17.61
CA VAL A 212 -5.32 0.47 16.39
C VAL A 212 -3.84 0.37 16.00
N LEU A 213 -3.05 1.41 16.19
CA LEU A 213 -1.61 1.40 15.91
C LEU A 213 -0.78 0.62 16.95
N LEU A 214 -1.31 0.42 18.16
CA LEU A 214 -0.72 -0.45 19.18
C LEU A 214 -0.94 -1.95 18.88
N LYS A 215 -1.95 -2.29 18.05
CA LYS A 215 -2.21 -3.64 17.53
C LYS A 215 -1.10 -4.10 16.55
N PRO A 216 -1.05 -5.38 16.12
CA PRO A 216 0.14 -5.96 15.47
C PRO A 216 0.68 -5.13 14.30
N ARG A 217 2.00 -4.90 14.33
CA ARG A 217 2.79 -4.11 13.36
C ARG A 217 2.55 -4.46 11.89
N LYS A 218 1.95 -5.60 11.60
CA LYS A 218 1.60 -6.06 10.25
C LYS A 218 0.65 -5.07 9.55
N VAL A 219 -0.36 -4.52 10.22
CA VAL A 219 -1.34 -3.62 9.59
C VAL A 219 -0.67 -2.33 9.10
N ALA A 220 0.14 -1.69 9.95
CA ALA A 220 0.88 -0.49 9.59
C ALA A 220 1.89 -0.75 8.46
N ARG A 221 2.52 -1.93 8.43
CA ARG A 221 3.43 -2.33 7.34
C ARG A 221 2.71 -2.57 6.01
N VAL A 222 1.49 -3.11 6.04
CA VAL A 222 0.70 -3.30 4.81
C VAL A 222 0.27 -1.96 4.24
N LEU A 223 -0.22 -1.05 5.09
CA LEU A 223 -0.74 0.25 4.64
C LEU A 223 0.35 1.27 4.28
N PHE A 224 1.44 1.33 5.05
CA PHE A 224 2.47 2.37 4.92
C PHE A 224 3.87 1.81 4.60
N GLY A 225 3.93 0.61 4.00
CA GLY A 225 5.13 -0.18 3.67
C GLY A 225 6.48 0.54 3.77
N PRO A 226 6.81 1.47 2.84
CA PRO A 226 8.14 2.09 2.79
C PRO A 226 8.48 2.92 4.04
N PHE A 227 7.49 3.51 4.71
CA PHE A 227 7.68 4.36 5.89
C PHE A 227 7.44 3.62 7.21
N ALA A 228 6.76 2.47 7.16
CA ALA A 228 6.40 1.70 8.35
C ALA A 228 7.61 1.15 9.12
N HIS A 229 8.78 1.01 8.48
CA HIS A 229 10.01 0.58 9.16
C HIS A 229 10.51 1.59 10.19
N ALA A 230 10.25 2.89 9.99
CA ALA A 230 10.61 3.93 10.93
C ALA A 230 9.59 4.06 12.09
N PHE A 231 8.45 3.37 11.99
CA PHE A 231 7.38 3.46 12.98
C PHE A 231 7.78 2.78 14.30
N LYS A 232 8.00 3.60 15.31
CA LYS A 232 8.26 3.17 16.70
C LYS A 232 6.95 3.21 17.50
N PRO A 233 6.66 2.21 18.36
CA PRO A 233 5.46 2.20 19.21
C PRO A 233 5.26 3.46 20.06
N LYS A 234 6.36 4.16 20.40
CA LYS A 234 6.32 5.45 21.10
C LYS A 234 5.45 6.49 20.41
N TRP A 235 5.36 6.49 19.07
CA TRP A 235 4.55 7.46 18.34
C TRP A 235 3.04 7.21 18.54
N ALA A 236 2.62 5.94 18.64
CA ALA A 236 1.24 5.62 19.01
C ALA A 236 0.92 6.09 20.43
N PHE A 237 1.86 5.94 21.37
CA PHE A 237 1.68 6.46 22.73
C PHE A 237 1.59 7.99 22.77
N TRP A 238 2.43 8.70 22.02
CA TRP A 238 2.32 10.16 21.87
C TRP A 238 0.98 10.57 21.28
N LEU A 239 0.51 9.88 20.24
CA LEU A 239 -0.80 10.15 19.63
C LEU A 239 -1.93 9.94 20.65
N LEU A 240 -1.86 8.89 21.47
CA LEU A 240 -2.82 8.62 22.55
C LEU A 240 -2.81 9.73 23.60
N ALA A 241 -1.63 10.15 24.04
CA ALA A 241 -1.46 11.22 25.03
C ALA A 241 -1.99 12.57 24.51
N ILE A 242 -1.67 12.91 23.27
CA ILE A 242 -2.16 14.13 22.61
C ILE A 242 -3.68 14.07 22.46
N GLY A 243 -4.23 12.97 21.94
CA GLY A 243 -5.67 12.78 21.79
C GLY A 243 -6.43 12.91 23.11
N SER A 244 -5.91 12.27 24.17
CA SER A 244 -6.48 12.35 25.51
C SER A 244 -6.41 13.76 26.09
N GLY A 245 -5.29 14.46 25.90
CA GLY A 245 -5.11 15.85 26.34
C GLY A 245 -6.05 16.82 25.63
N VAL A 246 -6.17 16.71 24.29
CA VAL A 246 -7.10 17.51 23.48
C VAL A 246 -8.55 17.28 23.93
N MET A 247 -8.93 16.02 24.16
CA MET A 247 -10.26 15.67 24.65
C MET A 247 -10.54 16.26 26.03
N ALA A 248 -9.61 16.13 26.99
CA ALA A 248 -9.76 16.64 28.35
C ALA A 248 -9.81 18.18 28.39
N LEU A 249 -8.94 18.87 27.65
CA LEU A 249 -8.93 20.32 27.55
C LEU A 249 -10.24 20.84 26.97
N SER A 250 -10.72 20.20 25.90
CA SER A 250 -11.96 20.60 25.24
C SER A 250 -13.20 20.42 26.13
N ALA A 251 -13.29 19.28 26.83
CA ALA A 251 -14.34 19.06 27.83
C ALA A 251 -14.25 20.09 28.98
N GLY A 252 -13.04 20.41 29.45
CA GLY A 252 -12.81 21.41 30.48
C GLY A 252 -13.25 22.81 30.06
N VAL A 253 -12.93 23.24 28.84
CA VAL A 253 -13.38 24.53 28.27
C VAL A 253 -14.91 24.59 28.22
N CYS A 254 -15.55 23.53 27.74
CA CYS A 254 -17.02 23.44 27.69
C CYS A 254 -17.64 23.58 29.09
N ILE A 255 -17.18 22.79 30.07
CA ILE A 255 -17.69 22.82 31.46
C ILE A 255 -17.49 24.19 32.11
N MET A 256 -16.29 24.76 31.98
CA MET A 256 -15.98 26.08 32.54
C MET A 256 -16.88 27.15 31.93
N TYR A 257 -17.03 27.14 30.60
CA TYR A 257 -17.88 28.11 29.91
C TYR A 257 -19.34 28.05 30.40
N TYR A 258 -19.92 26.85 30.53
CA TYR A 258 -21.28 26.69 31.07
C TYR A 258 -21.41 27.14 32.54
N ARG A 259 -20.38 26.91 33.36
CA ARG A 259 -20.39 27.28 34.78
C ARG A 259 -20.35 28.79 35.02
N TYR A 260 -19.62 29.54 34.18
CA TYR A 260 -19.42 30.99 34.37
C TYR A 260 -20.35 31.85 33.52
N SER A 261 -21.05 31.27 32.55
CA SER A 261 -22.02 32.00 31.73
C SER A 261 -23.46 31.94 32.26
N ALA A 262 -23.75 31.04 33.21
CA ALA A 262 -25.02 30.94 33.93
C ALA A 262 -25.07 31.93 35.12
#